data_AF-A0A7J6P2S6-F1
#
_entry.id   AF-A0A7J6P2S6-F1
#
_cell.length_a   1.000
_cell.length_b   1.000
_cell.length_c   1.000
_cell.angle_alpha   90.00
_cell.angle_beta   90.00
_cell.angle_gamma   90.00
#
_symmetry.space_group_name_H-M   'P 1'
#
loop_
_entity.id
_entity.type
_entity.pdbx_description
1 polymer ?
#
loop_
_entity_poly.entity_id
_entity_poly.type
_entity_poly.pdbx_seq_one_letter_code
_entity_poly.pdbx_strand_id
1 'polypeptide(L)'
;MVRVVLVSMDGLLCDYKAALSRAMEERFGVPPIELKAKSLPGNIREYGQVSPEYAAFAKRIIREKGFFENAPPVPEAIKGIEYLESTSDTKVDICTFRNFSSRRRNREKRRWMRKHLSGDHYLIPAYFKSDIPGEALIDDDPSVPLCIGKPAFGRHVIFTKPYNKNFRTADRIDKWFESRIEAEMFMQKLSNKQERLPVVYESCFEEQQ
;
A
#
# COMPACT_ATOMS: atom_id res chain seq x y z
N MET A 1 18.66 -0.59 -18.74
CA MET A 1 17.75 -1.64 -18.21
C MET A 1 16.64 -0.91 -17.47
N VAL A 2 15.37 -1.23 -17.72
CA VAL A 2 14.26 -0.56 -17.04
C VAL A 2 14.18 -1.03 -15.59
N ARG A 3 14.11 -0.11 -14.64
CA ARG A 3 13.91 -0.36 -13.21
C ARG A 3 12.41 -0.44 -12.94
N VAL A 4 11.94 -1.54 -12.36
CA VAL A 4 10.53 -1.69 -11.97
C VAL A 4 10.37 -1.36 -10.49
N VAL A 5 9.58 -0.34 -10.18
CA VAL A 5 9.15 -0.01 -8.81
C VAL A 5 7.75 -0.57 -8.59
N LEU A 6 7.61 -1.46 -7.62
CA LEU A 6 6.33 -2.02 -7.22
C LEU A 6 5.66 -1.08 -6.22
N VAL A 7 4.36 -0.83 -6.40
CA VAL A 7 3.58 0.04 -5.51
C VAL A 7 2.35 -0.70 -4.99
N SER A 8 2.15 -0.69 -3.67
CA SER A 8 0.91 -1.19 -3.05
C SER A 8 -0.28 -0.33 -3.48
N MET A 9 -1.43 -0.96 -3.73
CA MET A 9 -2.61 -0.23 -4.19
C MET A 9 -3.46 0.31 -3.05
N ASP A 10 -3.85 -0.56 -2.12
CA ASP A 10 -4.82 -0.26 -1.07
C ASP A 10 -4.20 0.66 -0.02
N GLY A 11 -4.77 1.85 0.15
CA GLY A 11 -4.28 2.85 1.10
C GLY A 11 -3.10 3.69 0.60
N LEU A 12 -2.46 3.35 -0.52
CA LEU A 12 -1.38 4.15 -1.13
C LEU A 12 -1.83 4.86 -2.40
N LEU A 13 -2.58 4.18 -3.27
CA LEU A 13 -3.14 4.75 -4.50
C LEU A 13 -4.65 4.90 -4.39
N CYS A 14 -5.31 3.84 -3.95
CA CYS A 14 -6.75 3.75 -3.80
C CYS A 14 -7.11 3.96 -2.33
N ASP A 15 -7.80 5.06 -2.01
CA ASP A 15 -8.22 5.38 -0.64
C ASP A 15 -9.52 4.66 -0.28
N TYR A 16 -9.40 3.34 -0.15
CA TYR A 16 -10.52 2.49 0.25
C TYR A 16 -10.99 2.79 1.69
N LYS A 17 -10.12 3.37 2.54
CA LYS A 17 -10.46 3.72 3.92
C LYS A 17 -11.38 4.93 3.95
N ALA A 18 -11.09 5.99 3.19
CA ALA A 18 -12.01 7.12 3.02
C ALA A 18 -13.35 6.67 2.42
N ALA A 19 -13.32 5.81 1.40
CA ALA A 19 -14.55 5.24 0.81
C ALA A 19 -15.37 4.45 1.83
N LEU A 20 -14.72 3.65 2.69
CA LEU A 20 -15.37 2.90 3.75
C LEU A 20 -15.98 3.82 4.80
N SER A 21 -15.19 4.77 5.32
CA SER A 21 -15.63 5.71 6.37
C SER A 21 -16.88 6.48 5.94
N ARG A 22 -16.87 7.02 4.71
CA ARG A 22 -18.03 7.71 4.15
C ARG A 22 -19.26 6.79 4.08
N ALA A 23 -19.10 5.57 3.57
CA ALA A 23 -20.20 4.62 3.47
C ALA A 23 -20.74 4.14 4.84
N MET A 24 -19.88 4.08 5.86
CA MET A 24 -20.27 3.76 7.24
C MET A 24 -21.14 4.88 7.84
N GLU A 25 -20.70 6.12 7.70
CA GLU A 25 -21.41 7.29 8.20
C GLU A 25 -22.75 7.46 7.49
N GLU A 26 -22.76 7.45 6.15
CA GLU A 26 -23.97 7.64 5.33
C GLU A 26 -25.05 6.59 5.57
N ARG A 27 -24.67 5.34 5.86
CA ARG A 27 -25.61 4.20 5.87
C ARG A 27 -25.94 3.69 7.26
N PHE A 28 -25.03 3.86 8.21
CA PHE A 28 -25.16 3.31 9.56
C PHE A 28 -25.03 4.38 10.65
N GLY A 29 -24.78 5.65 10.29
CA GLY A 29 -24.55 6.72 11.26
C GLY A 29 -23.32 6.47 12.14
N VAL A 30 -22.39 5.62 11.69
CA VAL A 30 -21.19 5.28 12.45
C VAL A 30 -20.06 6.20 12.02
N PRO A 31 -19.47 6.98 12.94
CA PRO A 31 -18.41 7.92 12.59
C PRO A 31 -17.16 7.20 12.07
N PRO A 32 -16.30 7.89 11.29
CA PRO A 32 -14.99 7.37 10.91
C PRO A 32 -14.19 6.95 12.14
N ILE A 33 -13.53 5.81 12.05
CA ILE A 33 -12.71 5.29 13.14
C ILE A 33 -11.24 5.41 12.76
N GLU A 34 -10.51 6.16 13.56
CA GLU A 34 -9.06 6.16 13.50
C GLU A 34 -8.55 4.87 14.14
N LEU A 35 -8.05 3.96 13.30
CA LEU A 35 -7.44 2.72 13.77
C LEU A 35 -6.14 3.08 14.50
N LYS A 36 -6.12 2.92 15.82
CA LYS A 36 -4.93 3.12 16.65
C LYS A 36 -3.83 2.15 16.23
N ALA A 37 -2.56 2.58 16.35
CA ALA A 37 -1.40 1.77 16.06
C ALA A 37 -1.37 0.52 16.95
N LYS A 38 -1.73 -0.64 16.38
CA LYS A 38 -1.49 -2.00 16.90
C LYS A 38 -2.10 -3.06 15.94
N SER A 39 -1.68 -3.13 14.66
CA SER A 39 -1.98 -4.26 13.75
C SER A 39 -1.25 -4.17 12.41
N LEU A 40 -0.95 -5.34 11.82
CA LEU A 40 -0.52 -5.50 10.43
C LEU A 40 -1.66 -5.10 9.46
N PRO A 41 -1.38 -4.38 8.37
CA PRO A 41 -2.41 -3.82 7.50
C PRO A 41 -3.22 -4.88 6.76
N GLY A 42 -4.46 -4.50 6.43
CA GLY A 42 -5.38 -5.31 5.64
C GLY A 42 -6.23 -6.28 6.46
N ASN A 43 -6.11 -6.27 7.79
CA ASN A 43 -6.92 -7.17 8.60
C ASN A 43 -8.27 -6.53 8.94
N ILE A 44 -9.33 -7.11 8.39
CA ILE A 44 -10.70 -6.89 8.87
C ILE A 44 -10.86 -7.18 10.38
N ARG A 45 -9.85 -7.81 11.00
CA ARG A 45 -9.68 -7.93 12.46
C ARG A 45 -9.45 -6.58 13.16
N GLU A 46 -8.88 -5.57 12.50
CA GLU A 46 -8.76 -4.20 13.03
C GLU A 46 -10.14 -3.61 13.35
N TYR A 47 -11.14 -3.89 12.51
CA TYR A 47 -12.52 -3.48 12.75
C TYR A 47 -13.21 -4.31 13.84
N GLY A 48 -12.80 -5.56 14.03
CA GLY A 48 -13.32 -6.42 15.11
C GLY A 48 -12.86 -5.99 16.50
N GLN A 49 -11.72 -5.30 16.59
CA GLN A 49 -11.25 -4.67 17.84
C GLN A 49 -12.06 -3.43 18.22
N VAL A 50 -12.74 -2.81 17.26
CA VAL A 50 -13.68 -1.71 17.51
C VAL A 50 -15.01 -2.26 18.03
N SER A 51 -15.69 -3.06 17.20
CA SER A 51 -16.88 -3.81 17.60
C SER A 51 -17.19 -4.91 16.56
N PRO A 52 -17.85 -6.01 16.95
CA PRO A 52 -18.32 -7.02 16.02
C PRO A 52 -19.23 -6.46 14.91
N GLU A 53 -20.09 -5.49 15.26
CA GLU A 53 -21.00 -4.81 14.31
C GLU A 53 -20.22 -3.99 13.30
N TYR A 54 -19.22 -3.22 13.74
CA TYR A 54 -18.38 -2.43 12.85
C TYR A 54 -17.65 -3.34 11.85
N ALA A 55 -17.07 -4.44 12.35
CA ALA A 55 -16.47 -5.44 11.48
C ALA A 55 -17.47 -5.98 10.46
N ALA A 56 -18.69 -6.34 10.88
CA ALA A 56 -19.74 -6.86 10.00
C ALA A 56 -20.14 -5.85 8.91
N PHE A 57 -20.36 -4.59 9.28
CA PHE A 57 -20.67 -3.52 8.33
C PHE A 57 -19.51 -3.28 7.35
N ALA A 58 -18.27 -3.29 7.83
CA ALA A 58 -17.09 -3.15 6.97
C ALA A 58 -16.99 -4.31 5.98
N LYS A 59 -17.22 -5.57 6.43
CA LYS A 59 -17.23 -6.73 5.51
C LYS A 59 -18.30 -6.55 4.44
N ARG A 60 -19.48 -6.05 4.82
CA ARG A 60 -20.58 -5.84 3.89
C ARG A 60 -20.21 -4.79 2.84
N ILE A 61 -19.82 -3.59 3.26
CA ILE A 61 -19.47 -2.47 2.35
C ILE A 61 -18.32 -2.87 1.41
N ILE A 62 -17.21 -3.40 1.92
CA ILE A 62 -16.03 -3.74 1.10
C ILE A 62 -16.36 -4.83 0.05
N ARG A 63 -17.37 -5.66 0.32
CA ARG A 63 -17.84 -6.71 -0.60
C ARG A 63 -18.86 -6.19 -1.62
N GLU A 64 -19.25 -4.93 -1.59
CA GLU A 64 -20.17 -4.39 -2.59
C GLU A 64 -19.52 -4.22 -3.96
N LYS A 65 -20.32 -4.39 -5.01
CA LYS A 65 -19.87 -4.23 -6.40
C LYS A 65 -19.50 -2.76 -6.62
N GLY A 66 -18.33 -2.53 -7.19
CA GLY A 66 -17.85 -1.18 -7.51
C GLY A 66 -17.21 -0.44 -6.34
N PHE A 67 -17.10 -1.05 -5.15
CA PHE A 67 -16.48 -0.40 -3.99
C PHE A 67 -15.04 0.05 -4.29
N PHE A 68 -14.18 -0.85 -4.81
CA PHE A 68 -12.79 -0.49 -5.14
C PHE A 68 -12.69 0.36 -6.42
N GLU A 69 -13.62 0.18 -7.35
CA GLU A 69 -13.64 0.92 -8.62
C GLU A 69 -13.97 2.40 -8.42
N ASN A 70 -14.80 2.71 -7.41
CA ASN A 70 -15.29 4.06 -7.11
C ASN A 70 -14.59 4.71 -5.91
N ALA A 71 -13.65 4.02 -5.27
CA ALA A 71 -12.86 4.60 -4.19
C ALA A 71 -12.05 5.80 -4.73
N PRO A 72 -11.94 6.91 -3.98
CA PRO A 72 -11.16 8.06 -4.42
C PRO A 72 -9.66 7.72 -4.43
N PRO A 73 -8.85 8.43 -5.24
CA PRO A 73 -7.41 8.35 -5.13
C PRO A 73 -6.93 8.94 -3.81
N VAL A 74 -5.84 8.38 -3.28
CA VAL A 74 -5.07 9.03 -2.21
C VAL A 74 -4.51 10.35 -2.76
N PRO A 75 -4.54 11.45 -1.97
CA PRO A 75 -4.01 12.74 -2.41
C PRO A 75 -2.59 12.64 -2.97
N GLU A 76 -2.35 13.33 -4.09
CA GLU A 76 -1.10 13.37 -4.84
C GLU A 76 -0.55 12.02 -5.35
N ALA A 77 -1.25 10.89 -5.12
CA ALA A 77 -0.76 9.56 -5.51
C ALA A 77 -0.55 9.41 -7.01
N ILE A 78 -1.48 9.95 -7.82
CA ILE A 78 -1.40 9.87 -9.27
C ILE A 78 -0.18 10.64 -9.80
N LYS A 79 -0.01 11.90 -9.35
CA LYS A 79 1.17 12.70 -9.69
C LYS A 79 2.45 12.07 -9.18
N GLY A 80 2.43 11.45 -8.00
CA GLY A 80 3.57 10.71 -7.45
C GLY A 80 4.04 9.57 -8.36
N ILE A 81 3.11 8.83 -8.98
CA ILE A 81 3.44 7.82 -10.00
C ILE A 81 4.01 8.48 -11.26
N GLU A 82 3.37 9.54 -11.75
CA GLU A 82 3.85 10.28 -12.93
C GLU A 82 5.28 10.82 -12.71
N TYR A 83 5.59 11.32 -11.51
CA TYR A 83 6.93 11.78 -11.16
C TYR A 83 7.96 10.65 -11.10
N LEU A 84 7.59 9.47 -10.57
CA LEU A 84 8.47 8.29 -10.61
C LEU A 84 8.79 7.88 -12.05
N GLU A 85 7.78 7.81 -12.91
CA GLU A 85 7.94 7.40 -14.31
C GLU A 85 8.53 8.48 -15.22
N SER A 86 8.56 9.74 -14.77
CA SER A 86 9.28 10.81 -15.45
C SER A 86 10.81 10.65 -15.39
N THR A 87 11.31 9.76 -14.54
CA THR A 87 12.73 9.36 -14.52
C THR A 87 13.01 8.41 -15.69
N SER A 88 14.10 8.65 -16.44
CA SER A 88 14.33 8.10 -17.80
C SER A 88 14.42 6.56 -17.91
N ASP A 89 14.35 5.83 -16.81
CA ASP A 89 14.53 4.38 -16.74
C ASP A 89 13.66 3.70 -15.67
N THR A 90 12.54 4.31 -15.25
CA THR A 90 11.64 3.73 -14.24
C THR A 90 10.28 3.38 -14.82
N LYS A 91 9.77 2.20 -14.46
CA LYS A 91 8.38 1.77 -14.67
C LYS A 91 7.73 1.49 -13.32
N VAL A 92 6.48 1.90 -13.15
CA VAL A 92 5.69 1.54 -11.98
C VAL A 92 4.72 0.41 -12.32
N ASP A 93 4.75 -0.66 -11.52
CA ASP A 93 3.73 -1.70 -11.53
C ASP A 93 3.06 -1.84 -10.16
N ILE A 94 1.79 -2.26 -10.16
CA ILE A 94 0.96 -2.24 -8.96
C ILE A 94 0.91 -3.63 -8.32
N CYS A 95 1.51 -3.78 -7.14
CA CYS A 95 1.56 -5.05 -6.41
C CYS A 95 0.57 -5.04 -5.23
N THR A 96 -0.52 -5.80 -5.34
CA THR A 96 -1.61 -5.82 -4.35
C THR A 96 -1.73 -7.19 -3.70
N PHE A 97 -2.16 -7.25 -2.44
CA PHE A 97 -2.40 -8.53 -1.79
C PHE A 97 -3.56 -9.28 -2.46
N ARG A 98 -3.33 -10.55 -2.78
CA ARG A 98 -4.33 -11.48 -3.29
C ARG A 98 -4.92 -12.27 -2.14
N ASN A 99 -6.25 -12.26 -2.03
CA ASN A 99 -6.95 -13.25 -1.20
C ASN A 99 -7.80 -14.19 -2.07
N PHE A 100 -8.24 -15.30 -1.48
CA PHE A 100 -8.97 -16.38 -2.18
C PHE A 100 -10.24 -15.91 -2.91
N SER A 101 -10.87 -14.81 -2.49
CA SER A 101 -12.09 -14.24 -3.09
C SER A 101 -11.83 -12.93 -3.84
N SER A 102 -10.63 -12.73 -4.39
CA SER A 102 -10.21 -11.44 -4.97
C SER A 102 -10.60 -11.21 -6.43
N ARG A 103 -11.13 -12.19 -7.18
CA ARG A 103 -11.34 -12.05 -8.65
C ARG A 103 -12.12 -10.78 -9.05
N ARG A 104 -13.27 -10.53 -8.42
CA ARG A 104 -14.08 -9.33 -8.71
C ARG A 104 -13.33 -8.05 -8.32
N ARG A 105 -12.73 -8.04 -7.12
CA ARG A 105 -11.92 -6.91 -6.63
C ARG A 105 -10.75 -6.60 -7.55
N ASN A 106 -10.05 -7.61 -8.07
CA ASN A 106 -8.96 -7.42 -9.03
C ASN A 106 -9.46 -6.86 -10.37
N ARG A 107 -10.71 -7.12 -10.77
CA ARG A 107 -11.32 -6.48 -11.95
C ARG A 107 -11.65 -5.02 -11.68
N GLU A 108 -12.25 -4.73 -10.52
CA GLU A 108 -12.54 -3.36 -10.08
C GLU A 108 -11.26 -2.53 -9.94
N LYS A 109 -10.20 -3.09 -9.33
CA LYS A 109 -8.88 -2.47 -9.24
C LYS A 109 -8.27 -2.14 -10.59
N ARG A 110 -8.37 -3.05 -11.58
CA ARG A 110 -7.92 -2.75 -12.95
C ARG A 110 -8.74 -1.64 -13.61
N ARG A 111 -10.06 -1.58 -13.35
CA ARG A 111 -10.90 -0.48 -13.84
C ARG A 111 -10.54 0.85 -13.18
N TRP A 112 -10.27 0.82 -11.88
CA TRP A 112 -9.75 1.97 -11.14
C TRP A 112 -8.42 2.46 -11.74
N MET A 113 -7.47 1.56 -11.99
CA MET A 113 -6.18 1.91 -12.61
C MET A 113 -6.38 2.57 -13.98
N ARG A 114 -7.22 1.98 -14.86
CA ARG A 114 -7.52 2.58 -16.17
C ARG A 114 -8.20 3.95 -16.09
N LYS A 115 -8.92 4.23 -15.01
CA LYS A 115 -9.61 5.51 -14.80
C LYS A 115 -8.65 6.60 -14.31
N HIS A 116 -7.61 6.23 -13.57
CA HIS A 116 -6.81 7.18 -12.78
C HIS A 116 -5.34 7.27 -13.17
N LEU A 117 -4.74 6.21 -13.71
CA LEU A 117 -3.33 6.18 -14.09
C LEU A 117 -3.18 6.32 -15.60
N SER A 118 -2.26 7.18 -16.02
CA SER A 118 -1.81 7.26 -17.40
C SER A 118 -0.68 6.25 -17.62
N GLY A 119 -0.84 5.34 -18.58
CA GLY A 119 0.21 4.40 -18.96
C GLY A 119 -0.14 2.93 -18.71
N ASP A 120 0.77 2.06 -19.14
CA ASP A 120 0.59 0.61 -19.10
C ASP A 120 1.17 0.01 -17.82
N HIS A 121 0.38 0.08 -16.74
CA HIS A 121 0.72 -0.55 -15.46
C HIS A 121 0.11 -1.94 -15.33
N TYR A 122 0.90 -2.91 -14.87
CA TYR A 122 0.39 -4.21 -14.50
C TYR A 122 -0.20 -4.21 -13.10
N LEU A 123 -1.38 -4.82 -12.94
CA LEU A 123 -1.85 -5.26 -11.62
C LEU A 123 -1.31 -6.65 -11.35
N ILE A 124 -0.49 -6.79 -10.31
CA ILE A 124 0.13 -8.02 -9.84
C ILE A 124 -0.50 -8.42 -8.50
N PRO A 125 -1.50 -9.31 -8.47
CA PRO A 125 -2.06 -9.83 -7.23
C PRO A 125 -1.17 -10.95 -6.67
N ALA A 126 -0.54 -10.72 -5.53
CA ALA A 126 0.40 -11.66 -4.90
C ALA A 126 -0.11 -12.13 -3.52
N TYR A 127 0.07 -13.41 -3.19
CA TYR A 127 -0.12 -13.88 -1.80
C TYR A 127 1.01 -13.38 -0.93
N PHE A 128 2.24 -13.55 -1.41
CA PHE A 128 3.44 -13.03 -0.78
C PHE A 128 4.06 -12.00 -1.73
N LYS A 129 3.97 -10.72 -1.36
CA LYS A 129 4.58 -9.64 -2.15
C LYS A 129 6.11 -9.71 -2.13
N SER A 130 6.69 -10.39 -1.14
CA SER A 130 8.12 -10.73 -1.05
C SER A 130 8.62 -11.52 -2.26
N ASP A 131 7.76 -12.27 -2.95
CA ASP A 131 8.17 -13.14 -4.06
C ASP A 131 8.20 -12.40 -5.42
N ILE A 132 7.77 -11.13 -5.44
CA ILE A 132 7.65 -10.36 -6.68
C ILE A 132 8.95 -9.58 -6.91
N PRO A 133 9.66 -9.81 -8.02
CA PRO A 133 10.88 -9.10 -8.33
C PRO A 133 10.61 -7.64 -8.70
N GLY A 134 11.51 -6.76 -8.28
CA GLY A 134 11.49 -5.32 -8.56
C GLY A 134 12.69 -4.62 -7.93
N GLU A 135 12.97 -3.39 -8.36
CA GLU A 135 14.01 -2.56 -7.73
C GLU A 135 13.62 -2.22 -6.28
N ALA A 136 12.35 -1.88 -6.08
CA ALA A 136 11.78 -1.61 -4.76
C ALA A 136 10.30 -1.99 -4.70
N LEU A 137 9.80 -2.15 -3.48
CA LEU A 137 8.38 -2.19 -3.15
C LEU A 137 8.05 -1.03 -2.20
N ILE A 138 7.16 -0.14 -2.63
CA ILE A 138 6.56 0.90 -1.79
C ILE A 138 5.25 0.34 -1.20
N ASP A 139 5.22 0.15 0.12
CA ASP A 139 4.10 -0.46 0.85
C ASP A 139 3.96 0.17 2.24
N ASP A 140 2.76 0.18 2.81
CA ASP A 140 2.54 0.62 4.18
C ASP A 140 2.66 -0.52 5.21
N ASP A 141 2.80 -1.77 4.75
CA ASP A 141 2.94 -2.96 5.58
C ASP A 141 4.39 -3.27 5.95
N PRO A 142 4.84 -2.99 7.20
CA PRO A 142 6.20 -3.29 7.62
C PRO A 142 6.52 -4.79 7.62
N SER A 143 5.51 -5.66 7.62
CA SER A 143 5.69 -7.12 7.71
C SER A 143 5.86 -7.83 6.38
N VAL A 144 5.69 -7.16 5.23
CA VAL A 144 5.80 -7.80 3.91
C VAL A 144 7.10 -8.61 3.74
N PRO A 145 8.28 -8.10 4.15
CA PRO A 145 9.52 -8.86 4.06
C PRO A 145 9.69 -9.99 5.09
N LEU A 146 8.87 -10.03 6.14
CA LEU A 146 8.97 -11.04 7.21
C LEU A 146 8.49 -12.43 6.77
N CYS A 147 8.13 -12.58 5.49
CA CYS A 147 7.85 -13.87 4.87
C CYS A 147 9.15 -14.69 4.70
N ILE A 148 9.02 -16.01 4.52
CA ILE A 148 10.15 -16.95 4.52
C ILE A 148 11.17 -16.59 3.44
N GLY A 149 12.39 -16.21 3.85
CA GLY A 149 13.53 -15.98 2.96
C GLY A 149 13.82 -14.52 2.64
N LYS A 150 14.76 -14.30 1.72
CA LYS A 150 15.11 -12.96 1.25
C LYS A 150 14.07 -12.49 0.22
N PRO A 151 13.49 -11.27 0.34
CA PRO A 151 12.60 -10.73 -0.68
C PRO A 151 13.26 -10.68 -2.07
N ALA A 152 12.45 -10.94 -3.10
CA ALA A 152 12.84 -10.86 -4.50
C ALA A 152 13.00 -9.40 -4.99
N PHE A 153 12.36 -8.44 -4.32
CA PHE A 153 12.57 -7.02 -4.58
C PHE A 153 13.85 -6.49 -3.88
N GLY A 154 14.42 -5.42 -4.41
CA GLY A 154 15.67 -4.83 -3.93
C GLY A 154 15.55 -4.10 -2.59
N ARG A 155 14.59 -3.18 -2.45
CA ARG A 155 14.35 -2.39 -1.22
C ARG A 155 12.88 -2.38 -0.82
N HIS A 156 12.60 -2.44 0.48
CA HIS A 156 11.26 -2.23 1.02
C HIS A 156 11.15 -0.79 1.53
N VAL A 157 10.31 0.01 0.88
CA VAL A 157 10.10 1.42 1.18
C VAL A 157 8.78 1.57 1.91
N ILE A 158 8.83 2.01 3.17
CA ILE A 158 7.63 2.18 3.98
C ILE A 158 6.93 3.49 3.63
N PHE A 159 5.69 3.41 3.18
CA PHE A 159 4.82 4.57 3.07
C PHE A 159 4.20 4.88 4.43
N THR A 160 4.40 6.09 4.94
CA THR A 160 3.95 6.44 6.29
C THR A 160 2.43 6.42 6.43
N LYS A 161 1.97 5.72 7.46
CA LYS A 161 0.58 5.65 7.92
C LYS A 161 0.55 5.74 9.45
N PRO A 162 -0.56 6.18 10.07
CA PRO A 162 -0.66 6.31 11.52
C PRO A 162 -0.17 5.09 12.31
N TYR A 163 -0.47 3.88 11.83
CA TYR A 163 -0.10 2.61 12.48
C TYR A 163 1.36 2.18 12.30
N ASN A 164 2.10 2.72 11.34
CA ASN A 164 3.48 2.32 11.07
C ASN A 164 4.51 3.40 11.43
N LYS A 165 4.10 4.50 12.08
CA LYS A 165 4.98 5.63 12.45
C LYS A 165 6.15 5.22 13.33
N ASN A 166 5.94 4.24 14.21
CA ASN A 166 6.97 3.76 15.14
C ASN A 166 7.90 2.70 14.53
N PHE A 167 7.60 2.22 13.31
CA PHE A 167 8.46 1.26 12.63
C PHE A 167 9.74 1.95 12.13
N ARG A 168 10.90 1.51 12.59
CA ARG A 168 12.19 2.09 12.23
C ARG A 168 12.68 1.50 10.91
N THR A 169 12.93 2.35 9.93
CA THR A 169 13.54 1.98 8.65
C THR A 169 14.28 3.18 8.07
N ALA A 170 15.33 2.90 7.28
CA ALA A 170 16.04 3.89 6.49
C ALA A 170 15.26 4.32 5.23
N ASP A 171 14.37 3.44 4.77
CA ASP A 171 13.63 3.56 3.52
C ASP A 171 12.16 3.84 3.85
N ARG A 172 11.85 5.13 3.95
CA ARG A 172 10.51 5.64 4.24
C ARG A 172 10.19 6.83 3.34
N ILE A 173 8.94 6.93 2.91
CA ILE A 173 8.37 8.14 2.33
C ILE A 173 7.12 8.52 3.12
N ASP A 174 7.03 9.79 3.53
CA ASP A 174 5.93 10.25 4.39
C ASP A 174 4.68 10.66 3.63
N LYS A 175 4.88 11.07 2.37
CA LYS A 175 3.88 11.51 1.42
C LYS A 175 4.35 11.19 0.01
N TRP A 176 3.43 11.26 -0.96
CA TRP A 176 3.79 11.20 -2.37
C TRP A 176 4.64 12.42 -2.77
N PHE A 177 5.49 12.22 -3.78
CA PHE A 177 6.39 13.27 -4.27
C PHE A 177 5.61 14.48 -4.77
N GLU A 178 6.05 15.68 -4.39
CA GLU A 178 5.44 16.94 -4.81
C GLU A 178 6.09 17.49 -6.09
N SER A 179 7.26 16.96 -6.46
CA SER A 179 7.96 17.31 -7.69
C SER A 179 8.71 16.14 -8.30
N ARG A 180 9.04 16.26 -9.59
CA ARG A 180 9.96 15.36 -10.30
C ARG A 180 11.34 15.26 -9.62
N ILE A 181 11.86 16.35 -9.09
CA ILE A 181 13.19 16.39 -8.45
C ILE A 181 13.21 15.49 -7.22
N GLU A 182 12.14 15.51 -6.41
CA GLU A 182 12.02 14.62 -5.24
C GLU A 182 11.99 13.15 -5.64
N ALA A 183 11.26 12.81 -6.70
CA ALA A 183 11.23 11.44 -7.23
C ALA A 183 12.61 11.01 -7.77
N GLU A 184 13.34 11.89 -8.46
CA GLU A 184 14.70 11.62 -8.93
C GLU A 184 15.68 11.39 -7.78
N MET A 185 15.64 12.22 -6.73
CA MET A 185 16.46 12.04 -5.53
C MET A 185 16.15 10.72 -4.82
N PHE A 186 14.87 10.37 -4.73
CA PHE A 186 14.45 9.07 -4.19
C PHE A 186 15.00 7.91 -5.02
N MET A 187 14.90 7.96 -6.35
CA MET A 187 15.44 6.92 -7.24
C MET A 187 16.97 6.81 -7.18
N GLN A 188 17.68 7.93 -7.00
CA GLN A 188 19.13 7.92 -6.79
C GLN A 188 19.50 7.24 -5.46
N LYS A 189 18.79 7.56 -4.38
CA LYS A 189 18.96 6.90 -3.07
C LYS A 189 18.72 5.39 -3.15
N LEU A 190 17.68 4.94 -3.85
CA LEU A 190 17.41 3.50 -4.01
C LEU A 190 18.57 2.77 -4.69
N SER A 191 19.19 3.40 -5.69
CA SER A 191 20.33 2.83 -6.43
C SER A 191 21.66 2.90 -5.67
N ASN A 192 21.77 3.72 -4.63
CA ASN A 192 22.98 3.77 -3.79
C ASN A 192 23.07 2.55 -2.86
N LYS A 193 23.93 1.59 -3.22
CA LYS A 193 24.15 0.36 -2.45
C LYS A 193 24.83 0.59 -1.09
N GLN A 194 25.53 1.71 -0.89
CA GLN A 194 26.19 2.02 0.38
C GLN A 194 25.19 2.47 1.46
N GLU A 195 24.05 3.06 1.05
CA GLU A 195 22.96 3.48 1.95
C GLU A 195 21.98 2.34 2.29
N ARG A 196 22.35 1.10 1.96
CA ARG A 196 21.56 -0.08 2.30
C ARG A 196 21.80 -0.41 3.77
N LEU A 197 21.14 0.34 4.66
CA LEU A 197 21.13 0.00 6.07
C LEU A 197 20.56 -1.42 6.23
N PRO A 198 21.16 -2.26 7.10
CA PRO A 198 20.56 -3.55 7.41
C PRO A 198 19.13 -3.30 7.88
N VAL A 199 18.17 -4.03 7.32
CA VAL A 199 16.81 -3.95 7.81
C VAL A 199 16.82 -4.58 9.20
N VAL A 200 16.89 -3.74 10.23
CA VAL A 200 16.77 -4.17 11.61
C VAL A 200 15.29 -4.35 11.87
N TYR A 201 14.81 -5.58 11.70
CA TYR A 201 13.54 -5.96 12.30
C TYR A 201 13.78 -6.11 13.80
N GLU A 202 13.79 -5.00 14.55
CA GLU A 202 13.53 -5.08 15.98
C GLU A 202 12.21 -5.83 16.11
N SER A 203 12.22 -6.94 16.86
CA SER A 203 11.09 -7.82 17.06
C SER A 203 9.90 -6.98 17.53
N CYS A 204 9.03 -6.56 16.61
CA CYS A 204 7.78 -5.85 16.92
C CYS A 204 6.79 -6.74 17.70
N PHE A 205 7.26 -7.90 18.20
CA PHE A 205 6.54 -8.91 18.94
C PHE A 205 7.04 -9.07 20.38
N GLU A 206 8.11 -8.38 20.80
CA GLU A 206 8.50 -8.33 22.22
C GLU A 206 7.69 -7.25 22.94
N GLU A 207 6.46 -7.61 23.32
CA GLU A 207 5.75 -7.23 24.55
C GLU A 207 4.28 -7.65 24.39
N GLN A 208 4.07 -8.97 24.50
CA GLN A 208 2.79 -9.55 24.88
C GLN A 208 3.06 -10.55 26.02
N GLN A 209 3.38 -10.01 27.21
CA GLN A 209 3.10 -10.66 28.48
C GLN A 209 1.80 -10.11 29.04
#